data_AF-A0A3N5EU95-F1
#
_entry.id   AF-A0A3N5EU95-F1
#
_cell.length_a   1.000
_cell.length_b   1.000
_cell.length_c   1.000
_cell.angle_alpha   90.00
_cell.angle_beta   90.00
_cell.angle_gamma   90.00
#
_symmetry.space_group_name_H-M   'P 1'
#
loop_
_entity.id
_entity.type
_entity.pdbx_description
1 polymer ?
#
loop_
_entity_poly.entity_id
_entity_poly.type
_entity_poly.pdbx_seq_one_letter_code
_entity_poly.pdbx_strand_id
1 'polypeptide(L)'
;MHATFKRVGARLFRRDLTATELKGIVGEIARQIESGVPLQAAFESQVLDLLTSPDFFCLIEPAGALPDFALASRLSYLLWNSAPDDLLLDAARKGRLRDPKVLREQTDRLLNDPKSERFIAGFTDQWLGLNTINDTSPDSRLYPEYGRDELIKHSSVWETRGFFRAMLQENQGVRGFVDARWALVNEPLAKLYGLPGVSGSDLRKVTLPDSSPLGGLWTQSAVLKVTANGTTTSPVKRGVWVARRLLGLSVPPPPPNITPVEPDIRGAKTLREQLALHSSNPSCAGCHAKFDPYGFALESFDVTGAFRKNYRVVDGEGGRWRDGLPVDCSGTTPDGRAFSGIVELRKELAANPEQIAIGVTRHLVTYATGMPAGALDQRAVEAVVKSTKAEEYGLRSLLHAVIQSELFRMK
;
A
#
# COMPACT_ATOMS: atom_id res chain seq x y z
N MET A 1 19.37 25.85 30.86
CA MET A 1 17.93 25.85 30.51
C MET A 1 17.67 26.23 29.05
N HIS A 2 18.07 27.42 28.57
CA HIS A 2 17.84 27.84 27.17
C HIS A 2 18.31 26.80 26.13
N ALA A 3 19.55 26.33 26.23
CA ALA A 3 20.10 25.34 25.30
C ALA A 3 19.30 24.01 25.32
N THR A 4 18.86 23.59 26.51
CA THR A 4 18.06 22.37 26.68
C THR A 4 16.71 22.49 25.98
N PHE A 5 15.96 23.56 26.22
CA PHE A 5 14.64 23.75 25.59
C PHE A 5 14.72 24.06 24.10
N LYS A 6 15.79 24.72 23.62
CA LYS A 6 16.05 24.80 22.18
C LYS A 6 16.16 23.41 21.54
N ARG A 7 16.93 22.51 22.15
CA ARG A 7 17.12 21.15 21.64
C ARG A 7 15.87 20.29 21.75
N VAL A 8 15.22 20.27 22.91
CA VAL A 8 14.03 19.44 23.16
C VAL A 8 12.84 19.95 22.37
N GLY A 9 12.58 21.26 22.43
CA GLY A 9 11.50 21.90 21.69
C GLY A 9 11.62 21.69 20.19
N ALA A 10 12.83 21.79 19.62
CA ALA A 10 13.04 21.54 18.20
C ALA A 10 12.65 20.14 17.75
N ARG A 11 12.85 19.13 18.60
CA ARG A 11 12.46 17.74 18.31
C ARG A 11 10.97 17.51 18.51
N LEU A 12 10.38 18.08 19.57
CA LEU A 12 8.96 17.92 19.87
C LEU A 12 8.07 18.62 18.85
N PHE A 13 8.41 19.86 18.48
CA PHE A 13 7.63 20.66 17.53
C PHE A 13 8.11 20.50 16.09
N ARG A 14 9.26 19.84 15.87
CA ARG A 14 9.85 19.57 14.56
C ARG A 14 10.21 20.86 13.79
N ARG A 15 10.37 21.95 14.54
CA ARG A 15 10.82 23.28 14.13
C ARG A 15 11.53 23.95 15.29
N ASP A 16 12.40 24.91 15.02
CA ASP A 16 12.97 25.71 16.11
C ASP A 16 11.86 26.47 16.87
N LEU A 17 11.99 26.50 18.19
CA LEU A 17 11.18 27.38 19.02
C LEU A 17 11.50 28.84 18.68
N THR A 18 10.46 29.66 18.57
CA THR A 18 10.59 31.11 18.45
C THR A 18 11.22 31.69 19.71
N ALA A 19 11.79 32.90 19.60
CA ALA A 19 12.38 33.59 20.75
C ALA A 19 11.33 33.85 21.85
N THR A 20 10.08 34.12 21.46
CA THR A 20 8.95 34.35 22.38
C THR A 20 8.57 33.07 23.12
N GLU A 21 8.43 31.94 22.42
CA GLU A 21 8.14 30.64 23.05
C GLU A 21 9.24 30.26 24.06
N LEU A 22 10.50 30.39 23.67
CA LEU A 22 11.62 30.06 24.56
C LEU A 22 11.66 30.97 25.80
N LYS A 23 11.41 32.27 25.63
CA LYS A 23 11.35 33.23 26.73
C LYS A 23 10.18 32.92 27.66
N GLY A 24 9.01 32.54 27.11
CA GLY A 24 7.83 32.14 27.87
C GLY A 24 8.11 30.94 28.77
N ILE A 25 8.65 29.86 28.20
CA ILE A 25 9.00 28.63 28.93
C ILE A 25 9.96 28.93 30.11
N VAL A 26 11.01 29.71 29.85
CA VAL A 26 12.03 29.97 30.86
C VAL A 26 11.52 30.93 31.94
N GLY A 27 10.68 31.89 31.54
CA GLY A 27 10.00 32.79 32.48
C GLY A 27 9.02 32.04 33.40
N GLU A 28 8.28 31.07 32.88
CA GLU A 28 7.40 30.21 33.67
C GLU A 28 8.19 29.40 34.71
N ILE A 29 9.31 28.77 34.31
CA ILE A 29 10.18 28.05 35.25
C ILE A 29 10.69 28.96 36.35
N ALA A 30 11.16 30.16 36.00
CA ALA A 30 11.64 31.13 36.98
C ALA A 30 10.53 31.49 37.99
N ARG A 31 9.32 31.76 37.50
CA ARG A 31 8.17 32.08 38.36
C ARG A 31 7.78 30.94 39.30
N GLN A 32 7.80 29.70 38.81
CA GLN A 32 7.49 28.53 39.64
C GLN A 32 8.54 28.34 40.74
N ILE A 33 9.83 28.51 40.42
CA ILE A 33 10.91 28.45 41.41
C ILE A 33 10.77 29.57 42.44
N GLU A 34 10.44 30.80 42.04
CA GLU A 34 10.18 31.93 42.95
C GLU A 34 9.00 31.64 43.90
N SER A 35 8.02 30.85 43.47
CA SER A 35 6.92 30.37 44.31
C SER A 35 7.24 29.13 45.17
N GLY A 36 8.49 28.65 45.16
CA GLY A 36 8.94 27.51 45.96
C GLY A 36 8.81 26.14 45.31
N VAL A 37 8.46 26.06 44.02
CA VAL A 37 8.45 24.78 43.28
C VAL A 37 9.89 24.33 43.01
N PRO A 38 10.25 23.07 43.30
CA PRO A 38 11.59 22.56 42.96
C PRO A 38 11.88 22.66 41.46
N LEU A 39 13.11 23.00 41.09
CA LEU A 39 13.54 23.16 39.69
C LEU A 39 13.16 21.97 38.80
N GLN A 40 13.30 20.74 39.30
CA GLN A 40 12.94 19.54 38.55
C GLN A 40 11.46 19.52 38.19
N ALA A 41 10.57 19.75 39.16
CA ALA A 41 9.12 19.75 38.92
C ALA A 41 8.72 20.89 37.96
N ALA A 42 9.34 22.06 38.09
CA ALA A 42 9.09 23.18 37.18
C ALA A 42 9.55 22.89 35.75
N PHE A 43 10.70 22.23 35.61
CA PHE A 43 11.21 21.79 34.31
C PHE A 43 10.29 20.73 33.67
N GLU A 44 9.87 19.72 34.44
CA GLU A 44 8.97 18.65 33.98
C GLU A 44 7.61 19.20 33.55
N SER A 45 7.06 20.17 34.30
CA SER A 45 5.84 20.90 33.91
C SER A 45 5.96 21.53 32.53
N GLN A 46 7.07 22.20 32.23
CA GLN A 46 7.25 22.82 30.91
C GLN A 46 7.48 21.82 29.78
N VAL A 47 8.09 20.66 30.06
CA VAL A 47 8.17 19.57 29.08
C VAL A 47 6.77 18.99 28.82
N LEU A 48 5.94 18.85 29.85
CA LEU A 48 4.55 18.41 29.72
C LEU A 48 3.72 19.39 28.88
N ASP A 49 3.90 20.70 29.06
CA ASP A 49 3.24 21.72 28.24
C ASP A 49 3.61 21.57 26.76
N LEU A 50 4.88 21.29 26.45
CA LEU A 50 5.30 20.99 25.07
C LEU A 50 4.66 19.70 24.54
N LEU A 51 4.59 18.64 25.35
CA LEU A 51 4.00 17.35 24.97
C LEU A 51 2.47 17.39 24.83
N THR A 52 1.82 18.43 25.35
CA THR A 52 0.37 18.62 25.24
C THR A 52 -0.02 19.70 24.23
N SER A 53 0.96 20.34 23.58
CA SER A 53 0.74 21.38 22.57
C SER A 53 0.21 20.82 21.24
N PRO A 54 -0.64 21.59 20.50
CA PRO A 54 -0.99 21.26 19.12
C PRO A 54 0.22 21.06 18.21
N ASP A 55 1.30 21.83 18.39
CA ASP A 55 2.56 21.68 17.63
C ASP A 55 3.22 20.30 17.84
N PHE A 56 2.92 19.59 18.93
CA PHE A 56 3.42 18.24 19.18
C PHE A 56 2.49 17.17 18.57
N PHE A 57 1.17 17.31 18.70
CA PHE A 57 0.21 16.32 18.21
C PHE A 57 -0.04 16.39 16.70
N CYS A 58 0.04 17.57 16.11
CA CYS A 58 -0.36 17.81 14.73
C CYS A 58 0.84 18.14 13.84
N LEU A 59 0.77 17.70 12.57
CA LEU A 59 1.60 18.26 11.50
C LEU A 59 0.92 19.54 11.00
N ILE A 60 1.47 20.69 11.38
CA ILE A 60 0.93 22.00 11.00
C ILE A 60 1.61 22.44 9.71
N GLU A 61 0.83 22.47 8.63
CA GLU A 61 1.31 22.83 7.29
C GLU A 61 0.56 24.08 6.80
N PRO A 62 1.26 25.21 6.55
CA PRO A 62 0.62 26.40 6.02
C PRO A 62 0.21 26.19 4.55
N ALA A 63 -0.85 26.85 4.13
CA ALA A 63 -1.31 26.82 2.73
C ALA A 63 -0.24 27.37 1.77
N GLY A 64 -0.16 26.80 0.57
CA GLY A 64 0.82 27.17 -0.44
C GLY A 64 2.14 26.41 -0.28
N ALA A 65 3.27 27.05 -0.63
CA ALA A 65 4.57 26.41 -0.60
C ALA A 65 5.02 26.11 0.84
N LEU A 66 5.40 24.86 1.10
CA LEU A 66 5.81 24.45 2.44
C LEU A 66 7.14 25.09 2.85
N PRO A 67 7.23 25.65 4.08
CA PRO A 67 8.51 26.05 4.64
C PRO A 67 9.37 24.82 4.93
N ASP A 68 10.68 25.01 5.00
CA ASP A 68 11.65 23.92 5.12
C ASP A 68 11.40 23.00 6.33
N PHE A 69 10.95 23.50 7.49
CA PHE A 69 10.61 22.65 8.65
C PHE A 69 9.36 21.79 8.43
N ALA A 70 8.35 22.33 7.74
CA ALA A 70 7.16 21.56 7.37
C ALA A 70 7.52 20.49 6.33
N LEU A 71 8.35 20.84 5.34
CA LEU A 71 8.85 19.89 4.34
C LEU A 71 9.71 18.78 4.97
N ALA A 72 10.58 19.10 5.93
CA ALA A 72 11.32 18.13 6.72
C ALA A 72 10.39 17.15 7.45
N SER A 73 9.35 17.68 8.09
CA SER A 73 8.37 16.88 8.82
C SER A 73 7.58 15.98 7.87
N ARG A 74 7.06 16.51 6.75
CA ARG A 74 6.34 15.71 5.76
C ARG A 74 7.22 14.58 5.21
N LEU A 75 8.49 14.87 4.89
CA LEU A 75 9.45 13.87 4.40
C LEU A 75 9.75 12.78 5.44
N SER A 76 9.97 13.15 6.71
CA SER A 76 10.27 12.18 7.76
C SER A 76 9.06 11.31 8.12
N TYR A 77 7.85 11.86 8.10
CA TYR A 77 6.63 11.09 8.36
C TYR A 77 6.25 10.19 7.19
N LEU A 78 6.46 10.63 5.95
CA LEU A 78 6.35 9.77 4.77
C LEU A 78 7.28 8.54 4.90
N LEU A 79 8.58 8.77 5.13
CA LEU A 79 9.58 7.69 4.98
C LEU A 79 9.84 6.90 6.26
N TRP A 80 9.72 7.53 7.44
CA TRP A 80 10.04 6.91 8.73
C TRP A 80 8.87 6.84 9.69
N ASN A 81 7.71 7.42 9.35
CA ASN A 81 6.56 7.56 10.26
C ASN A 81 7.00 8.06 11.66
N SER A 82 7.92 9.04 11.68
CA SER A 82 8.47 9.62 12.90
C SER A 82 9.05 11.00 12.65
N ALA A 83 9.34 11.74 13.72
CA ALA A 83 9.96 13.06 13.67
C ALA A 83 11.28 13.09 12.87
N PRO A 84 11.61 14.21 12.21
CA PRO A 84 12.87 14.41 11.52
C PRO A 84 14.03 14.30 12.52
N ASP A 85 15.15 13.74 12.07
CA ASP A 85 16.38 13.73 12.85
C ASP A 85 17.11 15.07 12.81
N ASP A 86 18.17 15.19 13.62
CA ASP A 86 18.92 16.44 13.74
C ASP A 86 19.54 16.88 12.39
N LEU A 87 19.93 15.94 11.52
CA LEU A 87 20.45 16.25 10.19
C LEU A 87 19.39 16.88 9.28
N LEU A 88 18.17 16.32 9.28
CA LEU A 88 17.08 16.86 8.48
C LEU A 88 16.58 18.20 9.03
N LEU A 89 16.52 18.35 10.36
CA LEU A 89 16.21 19.62 11.01
C LEU A 89 17.28 20.70 10.73
N ASP A 90 18.56 20.33 10.67
CA ASP A 90 19.64 21.27 10.33
C ASP A 90 19.59 21.71 8.86
N ALA A 91 19.30 20.79 7.94
CA ALA A 91 19.04 21.14 6.54
C ALA A 91 17.85 22.12 6.43
N ALA A 92 16.80 21.90 7.22
CA ALA A 92 15.64 22.76 7.26
C ALA A 92 15.96 24.15 7.81
N ARG A 93 16.70 24.22 8.93
CA ARG A 93 17.15 25.45 9.57
C ARG A 93 18.01 26.31 8.64
N LYS A 94 18.80 25.67 7.77
CA LYS A 94 19.63 26.33 6.75
C LYS A 94 18.86 26.73 5.49
N GLY A 95 17.55 26.44 5.41
CA GLY A 95 16.71 26.77 4.26
C GLY A 95 17.07 26.01 2.99
N ARG A 96 17.66 24.81 3.12
CA ARG A 96 18.23 24.05 1.99
C ARG A 96 17.31 22.98 1.43
N LEU A 97 16.22 22.61 2.10
CA LEU A 97 15.37 21.49 1.67
C LEU A 97 14.51 21.81 0.45
N ARG A 98 14.37 23.09 0.10
CA ARG A 98 13.72 23.51 -1.15
C ARG A 98 14.64 23.39 -2.39
N ASP A 99 15.94 23.19 -2.19
CA ASP A 99 16.86 22.80 -3.27
C ASP A 99 16.56 21.33 -3.67
N PRO A 100 16.18 21.07 -4.93
CA PRO A 100 15.88 19.72 -5.40
C PRO A 100 17.02 18.72 -5.15
N LYS A 101 18.28 19.16 -5.24
CA LYS A 101 19.43 18.28 -5.01
C LYS A 101 19.51 17.83 -3.55
N VAL A 102 19.37 18.78 -2.62
CA VAL A 102 19.40 18.49 -1.18
C VAL A 102 18.20 17.64 -0.77
N LEU A 103 17.01 17.92 -1.31
CA LEU A 103 15.82 17.12 -1.05
C LEU A 103 16.00 15.67 -1.51
N ARG A 104 16.61 15.47 -2.68
CA ARG A 104 16.95 14.14 -3.20
C ARG A 104 17.93 13.41 -2.30
N GLU A 105 19.01 14.07 -1.90
CA GLU A 105 20.03 13.50 -1.02
C GLU A 105 19.44 13.08 0.35
N GLN A 106 18.57 13.91 0.94
CA GLN A 106 17.88 13.55 2.18
C GLN A 106 16.89 12.40 1.97
N THR A 107 16.16 12.39 0.85
CA THR A 107 15.25 11.29 0.52
C THR A 107 16.00 9.96 0.42
N ASP A 108 17.12 9.93 -0.30
CA ASP A 108 17.95 8.72 -0.43
C ASP A 108 18.54 8.28 0.91
N ARG A 109 18.98 9.22 1.75
CA ARG A 109 19.47 8.92 3.10
C ARG A 109 18.39 8.26 3.96
N LEU A 110 17.18 8.82 3.97
CA LEU A 110 16.07 8.30 4.77
C LEU A 110 15.62 6.92 4.26
N LEU A 111 15.60 6.72 2.94
CA LEU A 111 15.26 5.43 2.33
C LEU A 111 16.27 4.31 2.64
N ASN A 112 17.56 4.67 2.74
CA ASN A 112 18.63 3.72 3.03
C ASN A 112 18.78 3.43 4.54
N ASP A 113 18.07 4.15 5.42
CA ASP A 113 18.05 3.91 6.86
C ASP A 113 17.07 2.77 7.22
N PRO A 114 17.37 1.88 8.18
CA PRO A 114 16.46 0.80 8.60
C PRO A 114 15.05 1.26 9.03
N LYS A 115 14.87 2.52 9.43
CA LYS A 115 13.54 3.08 9.73
C LYS A 115 12.63 3.15 8.50
N SER A 116 13.15 3.08 7.28
CA SER A 116 12.36 3.07 6.03
C SER A 116 11.45 1.84 5.92
N GLU A 117 11.70 0.79 6.71
CA GLU A 117 10.77 -0.33 6.87
C GLU A 117 9.38 0.09 7.36
N ARG A 118 9.28 1.20 8.07
CA ARG A 118 8.00 1.76 8.51
C ARG A 118 7.19 2.30 7.33
N PHE A 119 7.85 2.92 6.35
CA PHE A 119 7.20 3.31 5.09
C PHE A 119 6.73 2.08 4.33
N ILE A 120 7.58 1.07 4.17
CA ILE A 120 7.22 -0.16 3.44
C ILE A 120 6.00 -0.82 4.08
N ALA A 121 6.02 -1.02 5.41
CA ALA A 121 4.90 -1.60 6.15
C ALA A 121 3.64 -0.72 6.05
N GLY A 122 3.73 0.55 6.44
CA GLY A 122 2.58 1.46 6.48
C GLY A 122 1.95 1.71 5.11
N PHE A 123 2.78 1.88 4.08
CA PHE A 123 2.31 2.11 2.71
C PHE A 123 1.62 0.87 2.14
N THR A 124 2.24 -0.31 2.24
CA THR A 124 1.64 -1.55 1.72
C THR A 124 0.39 -1.96 2.48
N ASP A 125 0.32 -1.70 3.79
CA ASP A 125 -0.89 -1.93 4.60
C ASP A 125 -2.07 -1.12 4.07
N GLN A 126 -1.88 0.18 3.85
CA GLN A 126 -2.95 1.06 3.36
C GLN A 126 -3.25 0.87 1.87
N TRP A 127 -2.22 0.73 1.05
CA TRP A 127 -2.35 0.61 -0.41
C TRP A 127 -2.94 -0.75 -0.79
N LEU A 128 -2.40 -1.84 -0.27
CA LEU A 128 -2.80 -3.19 -0.68
C LEU A 128 -3.90 -3.76 0.22
N GLY A 129 -4.16 -3.14 1.37
CA GLY A 129 -5.14 -3.59 2.37
C GLY A 129 -4.58 -4.65 3.32
N LEU A 130 -3.27 -4.74 3.52
CA LEU A 130 -2.69 -5.78 4.38
C LEU A 130 -3.04 -5.60 5.86
N ASN A 131 -3.52 -4.42 6.26
CA ASN A 131 -4.04 -4.19 7.62
C ASN A 131 -5.28 -5.06 7.94
N THR A 132 -6.01 -5.54 6.93
CA THR A 132 -7.17 -6.42 7.09
C THR A 132 -6.82 -7.90 6.97
N ILE A 133 -5.53 -8.26 6.99
CA ILE A 133 -5.08 -9.65 6.86
C ILE A 133 -5.64 -10.57 7.95
N ASN A 134 -6.10 -10.05 9.08
CA ASN A 134 -6.68 -10.84 10.18
C ASN A 134 -8.21 -10.82 10.21
N ASP A 135 -8.90 -10.09 9.33
CA ASP A 135 -10.36 -9.93 9.36
C ASP A 135 -11.09 -11.24 9.04
N THR A 136 -10.44 -12.13 8.29
CA THR A 136 -10.97 -13.43 7.88
C THR A 136 -9.90 -14.50 8.01
N SER A 137 -10.31 -15.77 8.11
CA SER A 137 -9.41 -16.92 8.03
C SER A 137 -9.98 -17.94 7.06
N PRO A 138 -9.15 -18.57 6.20
CA PRO A 138 -9.57 -19.69 5.37
C PRO A 138 -10.26 -20.77 6.21
N ASP A 139 -11.43 -21.24 5.77
CA ASP A 139 -12.16 -22.31 6.47
C ASP A 139 -11.30 -23.57 6.52
N SER A 140 -11.07 -24.09 7.72
CA SER A 140 -10.15 -25.20 7.97
C SER A 140 -10.60 -26.55 7.40
N ARG A 141 -11.89 -26.69 7.05
CA ARG A 141 -12.40 -27.89 6.35
C ARG A 141 -12.12 -27.80 4.85
N LEU A 142 -12.24 -26.60 4.28
CA LEU A 142 -11.94 -26.34 2.86
C LEU A 142 -10.43 -26.23 2.57
N TYR A 143 -9.67 -25.65 3.50
CA TYR A 143 -8.25 -25.33 3.33
C TYR A 143 -7.42 -25.77 4.55
N PRO A 144 -7.44 -27.06 4.92
CA PRO A 144 -6.76 -27.56 6.11
C PRO A 144 -5.24 -27.33 6.08
N GLU A 145 -4.62 -27.23 4.90
CA GLU A 145 -3.21 -26.90 4.75
C GLU A 145 -2.87 -25.51 5.28
N TYR A 146 -3.78 -24.54 5.19
CA TYR A 146 -3.57 -23.20 5.69
C TYR A 146 -3.64 -23.16 7.23
N GLY A 147 -4.62 -23.86 7.81
CA GLY A 147 -4.77 -23.94 9.27
C GLY A 147 -3.73 -24.84 9.97
N ARG A 148 -3.00 -25.69 9.22
CA ARG A 148 -1.89 -26.48 9.79
C ARG A 148 -0.58 -25.70 9.85
N ASP A 149 -0.47 -24.61 9.10
CA ASP A 149 0.74 -23.81 9.00
C ASP A 149 0.40 -22.33 9.19
N GLU A 150 0.29 -21.93 10.46
CA GLU A 150 0.05 -20.55 10.87
C GLU A 150 1.12 -19.57 10.34
N LEU A 151 2.28 -20.07 9.91
CA LEU A 151 3.33 -19.25 9.33
C LEU A 151 2.98 -18.78 7.92
N ILE A 152 2.06 -19.43 7.18
CA ILE A 152 1.68 -19.00 5.83
C ILE A 152 1.17 -17.55 5.85
N LYS A 153 0.34 -17.20 6.85
CA LYS A 153 -0.20 -15.83 6.99
C LYS A 153 0.90 -14.80 7.21
N HIS A 154 1.84 -15.09 8.12
CA HIS A 154 2.94 -14.18 8.40
C HIS A 154 3.91 -14.08 7.22
N SER A 155 4.19 -15.22 6.59
CA SER A 155 5.07 -15.33 5.44
C SER A 155 4.52 -14.57 4.25
N SER A 156 3.21 -14.61 3.99
CA SER A 156 2.60 -13.90 2.86
C SER A 156 2.68 -12.38 3.01
N VAL A 157 2.46 -11.83 4.21
CA VAL A 157 2.68 -10.39 4.47
C VAL A 157 4.15 -10.04 4.32
N TRP A 158 5.05 -10.91 4.78
CA TRP A 158 6.49 -10.70 4.65
C TRP A 158 6.95 -10.75 3.19
N GLU A 159 6.42 -11.67 2.38
CA GLU A 159 6.63 -11.72 0.93
C GLU A 159 6.23 -10.40 0.29
N THR A 160 5.02 -9.91 0.53
CA THR A 160 4.52 -8.69 -0.12
C THR A 160 5.36 -7.48 0.23
N ARG A 161 5.73 -7.32 1.51
CA ARG A 161 6.60 -6.23 1.96
C ARG A 161 8.02 -6.38 1.42
N GLY A 162 8.57 -7.58 1.43
CA GLY A 162 9.90 -7.88 0.87
C GLY A 162 9.96 -7.65 -0.65
N PHE A 163 8.90 -7.99 -1.37
CA PHE A 163 8.77 -7.78 -2.81
C PHE A 163 8.78 -6.28 -3.13
N PHE A 164 7.95 -5.50 -2.42
CA PHE A 164 7.94 -4.04 -2.56
C PHE A 164 9.30 -3.42 -2.21
N ARG A 165 9.93 -3.87 -1.13
CA ARG A 165 11.29 -3.46 -0.72
C ARG A 165 12.30 -3.70 -1.83
N ALA A 166 12.34 -4.90 -2.40
CA ALA A 166 13.28 -5.25 -3.45
C ALA A 166 13.06 -4.38 -4.70
N MET A 167 11.81 -4.17 -5.11
CA MET A 167 11.50 -3.26 -6.21
C MET A 167 11.95 -1.82 -5.94
N LEU A 168 11.79 -1.34 -4.70
CA LEU A 168 12.20 0.01 -4.31
C LEU A 168 13.73 0.16 -4.27
N GLN A 169 14.44 -0.81 -3.70
CA GLN A 169 15.89 -0.78 -3.56
C GLN A 169 16.60 -0.90 -4.91
N GLU A 170 16.13 -1.82 -5.76
CA GLU A 170 16.67 -2.06 -7.09
C GLU A 170 16.11 -1.10 -8.15
N ASN A 171 15.22 -0.16 -7.75
CA ASN A 171 14.50 0.75 -8.64
C ASN A 171 13.84 0.04 -9.84
N GLN A 172 13.24 -1.12 -9.61
CA GLN A 172 12.57 -1.86 -10.67
C GLN A 172 11.34 -1.10 -11.17
N GLY A 173 11.09 -1.18 -12.49
CA GLY A 173 9.91 -0.62 -13.12
C GLY A 173 8.62 -1.22 -12.57
N VAL A 174 7.58 -0.40 -12.38
CA VAL A 174 6.29 -0.83 -11.80
C VAL A 174 5.55 -1.89 -12.61
N ARG A 175 5.97 -2.19 -13.85
CA ARG A 175 5.55 -3.38 -14.60
C ARG A 175 5.70 -4.66 -13.77
N GLY A 176 6.71 -4.74 -12.90
CA GLY A 176 6.91 -5.87 -11.99
C GLY A 176 5.74 -6.11 -11.05
N PHE A 177 4.92 -5.11 -10.72
CA PHE A 177 3.73 -5.29 -9.88
C PHE A 177 2.66 -6.17 -10.52
N VAL A 178 2.68 -6.36 -11.85
CA VAL A 178 1.75 -7.25 -12.56
C VAL A 178 2.41 -8.43 -13.25
N ASP A 179 3.68 -8.33 -13.65
CA ASP A 179 4.38 -9.37 -14.43
C ASP A 179 5.86 -9.52 -14.02
N ALA A 180 6.13 -9.62 -12.71
CA ALA A 180 7.47 -9.99 -12.25
C ALA A 180 7.82 -11.44 -12.64
N ARG A 181 9.07 -11.63 -13.09
CA ARG A 181 9.68 -12.95 -13.39
C ARG A 181 10.36 -13.59 -12.18
N TRP A 182 10.01 -13.13 -10.98
CA TRP A 182 10.54 -13.64 -9.73
C TRP A 182 9.49 -13.51 -8.62
N ALA A 183 9.62 -14.34 -7.58
CA ALA A 183 8.88 -14.27 -6.33
C ALA A 183 9.85 -14.27 -5.15
N LEU A 184 9.41 -13.77 -3.99
CA LEU A 184 10.14 -13.88 -2.73
C LEU A 184 9.40 -14.87 -1.84
N VAL A 185 9.98 -16.04 -1.61
CA VAL A 185 9.31 -17.12 -0.88
C VAL A 185 10.22 -17.73 0.17
N ASN A 186 9.62 -18.13 1.28
CA ASN A 186 10.22 -19.04 2.25
C ASN A 186 9.52 -20.40 2.15
N GLU A 187 9.86 -21.37 3.02
CA GLU A 187 9.35 -22.73 2.90
C GLU A 187 7.81 -22.86 2.93
N PRO A 188 7.07 -22.22 3.87
CA PRO A 188 5.61 -22.25 3.86
C PRO A 188 4.99 -21.78 2.55
N LEU A 189 5.47 -20.65 2.00
CA LEU A 189 4.98 -20.12 0.73
C LEU A 189 5.39 -20.97 -0.46
N ALA A 190 6.61 -21.52 -0.46
CA ALA A 190 7.06 -22.40 -1.52
C ALA A 190 6.19 -23.65 -1.62
N LYS A 191 5.78 -24.24 -0.48
CA LYS A 191 4.80 -25.33 -0.44
C LYS A 191 3.43 -24.90 -0.96
N LEU A 192 2.92 -23.74 -0.53
CA LEU A 192 1.65 -23.19 -1.00
C LEU A 192 1.62 -22.99 -2.52
N TYR A 193 2.72 -22.50 -3.08
CA TYR A 193 2.85 -22.18 -4.50
C TYR A 193 3.32 -23.33 -5.38
N GLY A 194 3.72 -24.46 -4.79
CA GLY A 194 4.32 -25.57 -5.53
C GLY A 194 5.69 -25.23 -6.13
N LEU A 195 6.46 -24.35 -5.49
CA LEU A 195 7.82 -24.00 -5.90
C LEU A 195 8.84 -24.91 -5.19
N PRO A 196 9.60 -25.74 -5.92
CA PRO A 196 10.59 -26.63 -5.30
C PRO A 196 11.86 -25.88 -4.89
N GLY A 197 12.67 -26.49 -4.01
CA GLY A 197 14.03 -26.04 -3.73
C GLY A 197 14.19 -24.90 -2.71
N VAL A 198 13.15 -24.59 -1.95
CA VAL A 198 13.19 -23.56 -0.88
C VAL A 198 12.88 -24.19 0.48
N SER A 199 13.76 -24.00 1.46
CA SER A 199 13.63 -24.56 2.82
C SER A 199 13.96 -23.51 3.89
N GLY A 200 13.35 -23.61 5.07
CA GLY A 200 13.54 -22.65 6.18
C GLY A 200 12.71 -21.37 6.07
N SER A 201 12.85 -20.52 7.09
CA SER A 201 11.98 -19.36 7.34
C SER A 201 12.31 -18.11 6.52
N ASP A 202 13.52 -18.00 5.99
CA ASP A 202 13.98 -16.80 5.28
C ASP A 202 13.41 -16.72 3.87
N LEU A 203 13.00 -15.51 3.47
CA LEU A 203 12.57 -15.21 2.10
C LEU A 203 13.76 -15.30 1.15
N ARG A 204 13.55 -15.99 0.02
CA ARG A 204 14.53 -16.14 -1.06
C ARG A 204 13.90 -15.76 -2.38
N LYS A 205 14.68 -15.05 -3.21
CA LYS A 205 14.26 -14.66 -4.56
C LYS A 205 14.35 -15.91 -5.44
N VAL A 206 13.22 -16.32 -6.02
CA VAL A 206 13.11 -17.46 -6.92
C VAL A 206 12.68 -16.98 -8.28
N THR A 207 13.38 -17.41 -9.34
CA THR A 207 13.01 -17.12 -10.72
C THR A 207 11.76 -17.91 -11.11
N LEU A 208 10.81 -17.23 -11.74
CA LEU A 208 9.57 -17.82 -12.22
C LEU A 208 9.66 -18.09 -13.73
N PRO A 209 9.23 -19.27 -14.22
CA PRO A 209 9.09 -19.51 -15.65
C PRO A 209 7.99 -18.61 -16.24
N ASP A 210 8.05 -18.34 -17.55
CA ASP A 210 7.06 -17.53 -18.25
C ASP A 210 5.62 -18.06 -18.15
N SER A 211 5.47 -19.38 -17.94
CA SER A 211 4.20 -20.07 -17.76
C SER A 211 3.67 -20.04 -16.32
N SER A 212 4.43 -19.49 -15.38
CA SER A 212 4.03 -19.42 -13.97
C SER A 212 2.71 -18.65 -13.83
N PRO A 213 1.74 -19.15 -13.06
CA PRO A 213 0.55 -18.36 -12.74
C PRO A 213 0.90 -17.16 -11.85
N LEU A 214 1.94 -17.29 -11.01
CA LEU A 214 2.47 -16.19 -10.20
C LEU A 214 3.16 -15.15 -11.08
N GLY A 215 3.03 -13.89 -10.70
CA GLY A 215 3.81 -12.77 -11.19
C GLY A 215 3.25 -11.44 -10.69
N GLY A 216 4.04 -10.74 -9.88
CA GLY A 216 3.66 -9.45 -9.30
C GLY A 216 2.80 -9.55 -8.03
N LEU A 217 2.44 -8.39 -7.49
CA LEU A 217 1.79 -8.24 -6.16
C LEU A 217 0.41 -8.91 -6.12
N TRP A 218 -0.36 -8.78 -7.18
CA TRP A 218 -1.75 -9.23 -7.24
C TRP A 218 -1.96 -10.74 -7.25
N THR A 219 -0.91 -11.50 -7.51
CA THR A 219 -0.91 -12.97 -7.42
C THR A 219 -0.33 -13.49 -6.10
N GLN A 220 0.04 -12.61 -5.17
CA GLN A 220 0.59 -13.01 -3.87
C GLN A 220 -0.51 -13.38 -2.88
N SER A 221 -0.18 -14.26 -1.94
CA SER A 221 -1.13 -14.87 -1.01
C SER A 221 -1.82 -13.83 -0.14
N ALA A 222 -1.07 -12.83 0.34
CA ALA A 222 -1.62 -11.78 1.19
C ALA A 222 -2.71 -10.98 0.46
N VAL A 223 -2.46 -10.59 -0.80
CA VAL A 223 -3.44 -9.86 -1.63
C VAL A 223 -4.66 -10.72 -1.96
N LEU A 224 -4.44 -11.98 -2.34
CA LEU A 224 -5.50 -12.92 -2.68
C LEU A 224 -6.41 -13.25 -1.48
N LYS A 225 -5.85 -13.20 -0.28
CA LYS A 225 -6.55 -13.40 0.99
C LYS A 225 -7.38 -12.19 1.40
N VAL A 226 -6.82 -10.97 1.38
CA VAL A 226 -7.57 -9.74 1.76
C VAL A 226 -8.70 -9.39 0.79
N THR A 227 -8.75 -10.07 -0.36
CA THR A 227 -9.81 -9.97 -1.36
C THR A 227 -10.81 -11.14 -1.31
N ALA A 228 -10.75 -11.98 -0.27
CA ALA A 228 -11.65 -13.12 -0.04
C ALA A 228 -12.33 -13.04 1.35
N ASN A 229 -13.35 -13.88 1.60
CA ASN A 229 -14.07 -13.91 2.88
C ASN A 229 -13.70 -15.12 3.78
N GLY A 230 -12.77 -15.97 3.35
CA GLY A 230 -12.32 -17.16 4.08
C GLY A 230 -12.95 -18.48 3.60
N THR A 231 -14.18 -18.47 3.08
CA THR A 231 -14.82 -19.68 2.51
C THR A 231 -14.82 -19.63 0.98
N THR A 232 -15.16 -18.47 0.42
CA THR A 232 -15.28 -18.23 -1.02
C THR A 232 -14.43 -17.04 -1.48
N THR A 233 -14.09 -17.06 -2.77
CA THR A 233 -13.49 -15.93 -3.46
C THR A 233 -14.58 -14.98 -3.95
N SER A 234 -14.21 -13.74 -4.29
CA SER A 234 -15.14 -12.77 -4.89
C SER A 234 -14.49 -12.14 -6.11
N PRO A 235 -14.91 -12.53 -7.33
CA PRO A 235 -14.40 -11.93 -8.56
C PRO A 235 -14.58 -10.41 -8.58
N VAL A 236 -15.74 -9.92 -8.14
CA VAL A 236 -16.03 -8.48 -8.06
C VAL A 236 -15.04 -7.76 -7.14
N LYS A 237 -14.83 -8.23 -5.91
CA LYS A 237 -13.89 -7.59 -4.97
C LYS A 237 -12.45 -7.62 -5.52
N ARG A 238 -12.02 -8.74 -6.10
CA ARG A 238 -10.70 -8.90 -6.72
C ARG A 238 -10.52 -7.96 -7.92
N GLY A 239 -11.54 -7.87 -8.78
CA GLY A 239 -11.56 -6.99 -9.93
C GLY A 239 -11.45 -5.52 -9.53
N VAL A 240 -12.28 -5.10 -8.58
CA VAL A 240 -12.24 -3.74 -8.02
C VAL A 240 -10.89 -3.44 -7.36
N TRP A 241 -10.30 -4.42 -6.66
CA TRP A 241 -8.97 -4.28 -6.08
C TRP A 241 -7.93 -4.02 -7.18
N VAL A 242 -7.90 -4.79 -8.27
CA VAL A 242 -6.95 -4.57 -9.37
C VAL A 242 -7.19 -3.20 -10.03
N ALA A 243 -8.43 -2.88 -10.38
CA ALA A 243 -8.79 -1.63 -11.02
C ALA A 243 -8.38 -0.40 -10.18
N ARG A 244 -8.68 -0.39 -8.87
CA ARG A 244 -8.40 0.76 -8.00
C ARG A 244 -6.97 0.79 -7.47
N ARG A 245 -6.45 -0.35 -7.00
CA ARG A 245 -5.15 -0.42 -6.31
C ARG A 245 -3.99 -0.48 -7.28
N LEU A 246 -4.07 -1.27 -8.35
CA LEU A 246 -2.99 -1.36 -9.33
C LEU A 246 -3.11 -0.34 -10.45
N LEU A 247 -4.30 -0.23 -11.05
CA LEU A 247 -4.48 0.59 -12.26
C LEU A 247 -4.91 2.03 -11.95
N GLY A 248 -5.26 2.36 -10.71
CA GLY A 248 -5.69 3.72 -10.34
C GLY A 248 -7.01 4.17 -10.97
N LEU A 249 -7.83 3.22 -11.45
CA LEU A 249 -9.12 3.50 -12.06
C LEU A 249 -10.14 3.88 -10.99
N SER A 250 -10.98 4.87 -11.31
CA SER A 250 -12.13 5.22 -10.47
C SER A 250 -13.22 4.17 -10.64
N VAL A 251 -13.65 3.57 -9.53
CA VAL A 251 -14.81 2.69 -9.47
C VAL A 251 -15.82 3.36 -8.53
N PRO A 252 -16.95 3.87 -9.05
CA PRO A 252 -17.95 4.52 -8.21
C PRO A 252 -18.58 3.51 -7.25
N PRO A 253 -19.07 3.95 -6.08
CA PRO A 253 -19.91 3.08 -5.25
C PRO A 253 -21.15 2.64 -6.02
N PRO A 254 -21.80 1.52 -5.64
CA PRO A 254 -23.07 1.12 -6.21
C PRO A 254 -24.08 2.26 -6.16
N PRO A 255 -24.88 2.50 -7.22
CA PRO A 255 -25.88 3.57 -7.22
C PRO A 255 -26.89 3.37 -6.08
N PRO A 256 -27.17 4.42 -5.26
CA PRO A 256 -28.00 4.28 -4.06
C PRO A 256 -29.47 3.96 -4.37
N ASN A 257 -29.94 4.24 -5.58
CA ASN A 257 -31.34 4.10 -6.00
C ASN A 257 -31.66 2.75 -6.66
N ILE A 258 -30.73 1.80 -6.63
CA ILE A 258 -31.01 0.44 -7.10
C ILE A 258 -31.43 -0.34 -5.85
N THR A 259 -32.72 -0.66 -5.74
CA THR A 259 -33.15 -1.76 -4.86
C THR A 259 -32.24 -2.93 -5.17
N PRO A 260 -31.61 -3.63 -4.20
CA PRO A 260 -30.78 -4.79 -4.50
C PRO A 260 -31.60 -5.74 -5.37
N VAL A 261 -31.39 -5.68 -6.69
CA VAL A 261 -31.98 -6.62 -7.61
C VAL A 261 -31.09 -7.81 -7.37
N GLU A 262 -31.51 -8.70 -6.47
CA GLU A 262 -30.99 -10.04 -6.46
C GLU A 262 -31.40 -10.62 -7.81
N PRO A 263 -30.47 -10.70 -8.79
CA PRO A 263 -30.81 -11.30 -10.06
C PRO A 263 -31.22 -12.74 -9.76
N ASP A 264 -32.15 -13.28 -10.55
CA ASP A 264 -32.50 -14.68 -10.41
C ASP A 264 -31.30 -15.55 -10.80
N ILE A 265 -30.49 -15.92 -9.80
CA ILE A 265 -29.32 -16.79 -9.95
C ILE A 265 -29.71 -18.27 -9.95
N ARG A 266 -31.02 -18.60 -9.91
CA ARG A 266 -31.46 -20.00 -9.92
C ARG A 266 -30.99 -20.66 -11.22
N GLY A 267 -30.31 -21.79 -11.08
CA GLY A 267 -29.71 -22.53 -12.21
C GLY A 267 -28.25 -22.23 -12.47
N ALA A 268 -27.69 -21.13 -11.93
CA ALA A 268 -26.26 -20.89 -11.96
C ALA A 268 -25.53 -21.76 -10.93
N LYS A 269 -24.61 -22.59 -11.42
CA LYS A 269 -23.84 -23.55 -10.64
C LYS A 269 -22.44 -23.02 -10.31
N THR A 270 -21.92 -22.06 -11.07
CA THR A 270 -20.61 -21.45 -10.86
C THR A 270 -20.70 -19.97 -10.49
N LEU A 271 -19.67 -19.43 -9.81
CA LEU A 271 -19.56 -18.00 -9.55
C LEU A 271 -19.56 -17.17 -10.85
N ARG A 272 -19.01 -17.74 -11.93
CA ARG A 272 -19.02 -17.16 -13.28
C ARG A 272 -20.45 -16.95 -13.79
N GLU A 273 -21.28 -18.00 -13.74
CA GLU A 273 -22.66 -17.95 -14.19
C GLU A 273 -23.50 -17.00 -13.33
N GLN A 274 -23.30 -17.02 -12.01
CA GLN A 274 -23.98 -16.10 -11.09
C GLN A 274 -23.66 -14.64 -11.43
N LEU A 275 -22.38 -14.32 -11.67
CA LEU A 275 -21.98 -12.97 -12.01
C LEU A 275 -22.47 -12.57 -13.40
N ALA A 276 -22.46 -13.48 -14.38
CA ALA A 276 -22.99 -13.22 -15.72
C ALA A 276 -24.49 -12.86 -15.68
N LEU A 277 -25.27 -13.58 -14.87
CA LEU A 277 -26.68 -13.25 -14.63
C LEU A 277 -26.83 -11.88 -13.94
N HIS A 278 -25.98 -11.56 -12.96
CA HIS A 278 -25.99 -10.25 -12.30
C HIS A 278 -25.62 -9.09 -13.23
N SER A 279 -24.56 -9.24 -14.01
CA SER A 279 -24.07 -8.22 -14.94
C SER A 279 -24.91 -8.13 -16.22
N SER A 280 -25.91 -9.00 -16.41
CA SER A 280 -26.84 -8.90 -17.55
C SER A 280 -27.80 -7.70 -17.42
N ASN A 281 -27.98 -7.18 -16.21
CA ASN A 281 -28.74 -5.95 -15.98
C ASN A 281 -27.97 -4.75 -16.60
N PRO A 282 -28.58 -4.00 -17.54
CA PRO A 282 -27.91 -2.86 -18.18
C PRO A 282 -27.37 -1.80 -17.20
N SER A 283 -28.01 -1.64 -16.03
CA SER A 283 -27.55 -0.71 -14.98
C SER A 283 -26.25 -1.15 -14.30
N CYS A 284 -25.95 -2.46 -14.28
CA CYS A 284 -24.74 -3.03 -13.67
C CYS A 284 -23.63 -3.25 -14.71
N ALA A 285 -23.99 -3.66 -15.93
CA ALA A 285 -23.06 -4.08 -16.99
C ALA A 285 -21.92 -3.07 -17.26
N GLY A 286 -22.26 -1.79 -17.37
CA GLY A 286 -21.31 -0.74 -17.75
C GLY A 286 -20.21 -0.50 -16.71
N CYS A 287 -20.50 -0.68 -15.43
CA CYS A 287 -19.49 -0.60 -14.38
C CYS A 287 -18.68 -1.90 -14.28
N HIS A 288 -19.38 -3.04 -14.27
CA HIS A 288 -18.77 -4.37 -14.13
C HIS A 288 -17.77 -4.71 -15.24
N ALA A 289 -18.05 -4.31 -16.49
CA ALA A 289 -17.14 -4.47 -17.62
C ALA A 289 -15.75 -3.83 -17.40
N LYS A 290 -15.63 -2.87 -16.47
CA LYS A 290 -14.37 -2.16 -16.18
C LYS A 290 -13.45 -2.94 -15.23
N PHE A 291 -13.95 -3.91 -14.48
CA PHE A 291 -13.17 -4.54 -13.41
C PHE A 291 -13.37 -6.06 -13.26
N ASP A 292 -14.55 -6.59 -13.59
CA ASP A 292 -14.82 -8.04 -13.50
C ASP A 292 -13.80 -8.90 -14.26
N PRO A 293 -13.33 -8.52 -15.47
CA PRO A 293 -12.29 -9.27 -16.18
C PRO A 293 -11.05 -9.56 -15.32
N TYR A 294 -10.59 -8.58 -14.54
CA TYR A 294 -9.42 -8.80 -13.66
C TYR A 294 -9.72 -9.78 -12.54
N GLY A 295 -10.95 -9.73 -11.99
CA GLY A 295 -11.42 -10.66 -10.98
C GLY A 295 -11.52 -12.09 -11.48
N PHE A 296 -12.03 -12.26 -12.70
CA PHE A 296 -12.14 -13.53 -13.39
C PHE A 296 -10.80 -14.23 -13.56
N ALA A 297 -9.77 -13.53 -14.02
CA ALA A 297 -8.43 -14.10 -14.11
C ALA A 297 -7.90 -14.58 -12.75
N LEU A 298 -8.16 -13.80 -11.69
CA LEU A 298 -7.75 -14.15 -10.33
C LEU A 298 -8.55 -15.30 -9.72
N GLU A 299 -9.66 -15.74 -10.31
CA GLU A 299 -10.36 -16.95 -9.85
C GLU A 299 -9.52 -18.21 -10.03
N SER A 300 -8.45 -18.16 -10.81
CA SER A 300 -7.41 -19.20 -10.85
C SER A 300 -6.64 -19.37 -9.53
N PHE A 301 -6.89 -18.53 -8.52
CA PHE A 301 -6.36 -18.69 -7.17
C PHE A 301 -7.48 -18.83 -6.14
N ASP A 302 -7.26 -19.66 -5.12
CA ASP A 302 -8.20 -19.82 -4.02
C ASP A 302 -8.09 -18.71 -2.95
N VAL A 303 -8.79 -18.87 -1.82
CA VAL A 303 -8.81 -17.88 -0.73
C VAL A 303 -7.49 -17.79 0.05
N THR A 304 -6.64 -18.80 -0.07
CA THR A 304 -5.29 -18.85 0.53
C THR A 304 -4.25 -18.24 -0.39
N GLY A 305 -4.57 -18.13 -1.68
CA GLY A 305 -3.67 -17.70 -2.74
C GLY A 305 -2.95 -18.85 -3.44
N ALA A 306 -3.31 -20.10 -3.17
CA ALA A 306 -2.85 -21.24 -3.95
C ALA A 306 -3.53 -21.25 -5.33
N PHE A 307 -2.80 -21.69 -6.35
CA PHE A 307 -3.36 -21.86 -7.69
C PHE A 307 -4.35 -23.04 -7.71
N ARG A 308 -5.48 -22.89 -8.42
CA ARG A 308 -6.53 -23.90 -8.54
C ARG A 308 -7.05 -24.02 -9.97
N LYS A 309 -7.51 -25.22 -10.33
CA LYS A 309 -8.26 -25.51 -11.57
C LYS A 309 -9.75 -25.72 -11.32
N ASN A 310 -10.11 -26.14 -10.10
CA ASN A 310 -11.47 -26.41 -9.68
C ASN A 310 -11.76 -25.68 -8.36
N TYR A 311 -13.01 -25.31 -8.14
CA TYR A 311 -13.46 -24.81 -6.84
C TYR A 311 -13.48 -25.95 -5.81
N ARG A 312 -13.20 -25.65 -4.54
CA ARG A 312 -13.36 -26.64 -3.46
C ARG A 312 -14.77 -26.59 -2.90
N VAL A 313 -15.33 -27.76 -2.62
CA VAL A 313 -16.62 -27.92 -1.92
C VAL A 313 -16.46 -28.90 -0.76
N VAL A 314 -17.22 -28.70 0.32
CA VAL A 314 -17.26 -29.64 1.46
C VAL A 314 -18.26 -30.75 1.15
N ASP A 315 -17.89 -32.00 1.45
CA ASP A 315 -18.76 -33.15 1.28
C ASP A 315 -19.66 -33.35 2.53
N GLY A 316 -20.91 -32.91 2.46
CA GLY A 316 -21.88 -33.05 3.56
C GLY A 316 -21.47 -32.38 4.89
N GLU A 317 -22.26 -32.60 5.93
CA GLU A 317 -21.93 -32.13 7.29
C GLU A 317 -20.85 -33.03 7.91
N GLY A 318 -19.58 -32.63 7.75
CA GLY A 318 -18.42 -33.28 8.39
C GLY A 318 -17.38 -33.89 7.44
N GLY A 319 -17.58 -33.86 6.13
CA GLY A 319 -16.64 -34.44 5.17
C GLY A 319 -15.41 -33.58 4.88
N ARG A 320 -14.43 -34.23 4.23
CA ARG A 320 -13.25 -33.54 3.66
C ARG A 320 -13.67 -32.75 2.42
N TRP A 321 -12.90 -31.74 2.07
CA TRP A 321 -13.13 -31.04 0.80
C TRP A 321 -12.87 -31.96 -0.39
N ARG A 322 -13.58 -31.73 -1.50
CA ARG A 322 -13.35 -32.34 -2.81
C ARG A 322 -13.37 -31.30 -3.91
N ASP A 323 -12.86 -31.67 -5.08
CA ASP A 323 -13.00 -30.85 -6.27
C ASP A 323 -14.47 -30.72 -6.67
N GLY A 324 -14.86 -29.46 -6.86
CA GLY A 324 -16.13 -29.04 -7.43
C GLY A 324 -15.94 -28.69 -8.91
N LEU A 325 -16.73 -27.71 -9.37
CA LEU A 325 -16.75 -27.30 -10.77
C LEU A 325 -15.42 -26.66 -11.20
N PRO A 326 -15.05 -26.78 -12.49
CA PRO A 326 -13.88 -26.12 -13.03
C PRO A 326 -14.00 -24.59 -12.92
N VAL A 327 -12.85 -23.94 -12.76
CA VAL A 327 -12.73 -22.49 -12.78
C VAL A 327 -12.61 -22.03 -14.23
N ASP A 328 -13.52 -21.16 -14.66
CA ASP A 328 -13.33 -20.35 -15.85
C ASP A 328 -12.62 -19.06 -15.43
N CYS A 329 -11.39 -18.85 -15.91
CA CYS A 329 -10.59 -17.66 -15.64
C CYS A 329 -10.39 -16.78 -16.89
N SER A 330 -11.15 -17.02 -17.96
CA SER A 330 -11.09 -16.25 -19.20
C SER A 330 -11.89 -14.95 -19.12
N GLY A 331 -11.67 -14.03 -20.05
CA GLY A 331 -12.46 -12.82 -20.15
C GLY A 331 -11.97 -11.87 -21.22
N THR A 332 -12.57 -10.68 -21.23
CA THR A 332 -12.21 -9.60 -22.16
C THR A 332 -11.93 -8.35 -21.36
N THR A 333 -10.76 -7.74 -21.54
CA THR A 333 -10.37 -6.49 -20.89
C THR A 333 -11.27 -5.32 -21.32
N PRO A 334 -11.28 -4.20 -20.57
CA PRO A 334 -12.12 -3.05 -20.92
C PRO A 334 -11.84 -2.43 -22.31
N ASP A 335 -10.64 -2.65 -22.86
CA ASP A 335 -10.23 -2.23 -24.19
C ASP A 335 -10.48 -3.30 -25.28
N GLY A 336 -11.16 -4.40 -24.93
CA GLY A 336 -11.66 -5.39 -25.89
C GLY A 336 -10.72 -6.56 -26.20
N ARG A 337 -9.59 -6.70 -25.50
CA ARG A 337 -8.66 -7.83 -25.70
C ARG A 337 -9.12 -9.04 -24.91
N ALA A 338 -9.20 -10.19 -25.56
CA ALA A 338 -9.57 -11.45 -24.92
C ALA A 338 -8.33 -12.13 -24.31
N PHE A 339 -8.50 -12.71 -23.12
CA PHE A 339 -7.48 -13.53 -22.45
C PHE A 339 -8.09 -14.85 -21.96
N SER A 340 -7.26 -15.90 -21.95
CA SER A 340 -7.64 -17.23 -21.49
C SER A 340 -7.40 -17.46 -19.99
N GLY A 341 -6.59 -16.62 -19.35
CA GLY A 341 -6.30 -16.71 -17.93
C GLY A 341 -5.25 -15.71 -17.44
N ILE A 342 -4.80 -15.90 -16.20
CA ILE A 342 -3.92 -14.96 -15.50
C ILE A 342 -2.60 -14.69 -16.25
N VAL A 343 -2.00 -15.71 -16.87
CA VAL A 343 -0.68 -15.57 -17.53
C VAL A 343 -0.75 -14.62 -18.71
N GLU A 344 -1.80 -14.70 -19.52
CA GLU A 344 -2.02 -13.79 -20.65
C GLU A 344 -2.36 -12.38 -20.16
N LEU A 345 -3.29 -12.26 -19.21
CA LEU A 345 -3.69 -10.97 -18.67
C LEU A 345 -2.54 -10.21 -17.98
N ARG A 346 -1.64 -10.92 -17.27
CA ARG A 346 -0.42 -10.33 -16.71
C ARG A 346 0.42 -9.66 -17.79
N LYS A 347 0.64 -10.33 -18.92
CA LYS A 347 1.41 -9.78 -20.06
C LYS A 347 0.70 -8.60 -20.70
N GLU A 348 -0.63 -8.67 -20.83
CA GLU A 348 -1.43 -7.59 -21.40
C GLU A 348 -1.42 -6.30 -20.57
N LEU A 349 -1.53 -6.42 -19.24
CA LEU A 349 -1.42 -5.28 -18.32
C LEU A 349 0.02 -4.73 -18.32
N ALA A 350 1.00 -5.62 -18.34
CA ALA A 350 2.42 -5.27 -18.38
C ALA A 350 2.84 -4.52 -19.64
N ALA A 351 2.04 -4.60 -20.72
CA ALA A 351 2.26 -3.85 -21.96
C ALA A 351 1.92 -2.35 -21.83
N ASN A 352 1.19 -1.94 -20.78
CA ASN A 352 0.90 -0.54 -20.47
C ASN A 352 1.42 -0.16 -19.06
N PRO A 353 2.74 -0.09 -18.87
CA PRO A 353 3.33 0.24 -17.57
C PRO A 353 3.00 1.66 -17.09
N GLU A 354 2.67 2.57 -18.01
CA GLU A 354 2.28 3.95 -17.67
C GLU A 354 1.00 4.00 -16.85
N GLN A 355 -0.02 3.20 -17.19
CA GLN A 355 -1.25 3.11 -16.40
C GLN A 355 -0.99 2.60 -14.98
N ILE A 356 -0.07 1.63 -14.83
CA ILE A 356 0.32 1.10 -13.52
C ILE A 356 1.07 2.19 -12.74
N ALA A 357 1.96 2.94 -13.39
CA ALA A 357 2.68 4.04 -12.78
C ALA A 357 1.73 5.14 -12.28
N ILE A 358 0.70 5.49 -13.06
CA ILE A 358 -0.37 6.40 -12.61
C ILE A 358 -1.05 5.85 -11.35
N GLY A 359 -1.47 4.59 -11.36
CA GLY A 359 -2.12 3.96 -10.20
C GLY A 359 -1.26 4.02 -8.94
N VAL A 360 -0.01 3.59 -9.04
CA VAL A 360 0.96 3.61 -7.92
C VAL A 360 1.21 5.04 -7.44
N THR A 361 1.36 6.00 -8.35
CA THR A 361 1.63 7.41 -8.03
C THR A 361 0.49 8.04 -7.24
N ARG A 362 -0.77 7.74 -7.59
CA ARG A 362 -1.93 8.22 -6.81
C ARG A 362 -1.90 7.72 -5.37
N HIS A 363 -1.53 6.46 -5.15
CA HIS A 363 -1.41 5.90 -3.79
C HIS A 363 -0.22 6.50 -3.05
N LEU A 364 0.94 6.68 -3.70
CA LEU A 364 2.08 7.37 -3.11
C LEU A 364 1.75 8.80 -2.68
N VAL A 365 1.08 9.57 -3.54
CA VAL A 365 0.63 10.94 -3.22
C VAL A 365 -0.33 10.91 -2.04
N THR A 366 -1.31 10.01 -2.04
CA THR A 366 -2.29 9.88 -0.96
C THR A 366 -1.61 9.59 0.39
N TYR A 367 -0.66 8.65 0.40
CA TYR A 367 0.09 8.32 1.60
C TYR A 367 1.01 9.46 2.06
N ALA A 368 1.62 10.17 1.10
CA ALA A 368 2.57 11.25 1.38
C ALA A 368 1.91 12.54 1.90
N THR A 369 0.67 12.82 1.51
CA THR A 369 -0.02 14.08 1.84
C THR A 369 -1.21 13.89 2.78
N GLY A 370 -1.67 12.65 2.98
CA GLY A 370 -2.89 12.33 3.70
C GLY A 370 -4.18 12.67 2.96
N MET A 371 -4.11 13.13 1.70
CA MET A 371 -5.26 13.50 0.89
C MET A 371 -5.30 12.67 -0.40
N PRO A 372 -6.42 12.01 -0.73
CA PRO A 372 -6.54 11.27 -1.99
C PRO A 372 -6.27 12.17 -3.20
N ALA A 373 -5.37 11.74 -4.09
CA ALA A 373 -5.18 12.42 -5.37
C ALA A 373 -6.50 12.39 -6.15
N GLY A 374 -7.08 13.57 -6.39
CA GLY A 374 -8.39 13.76 -7.00
C GLY A 374 -8.33 13.95 -8.52
N ALA A 375 -9.42 14.46 -9.09
CA ALA A 375 -9.46 14.84 -10.50
C ALA A 375 -8.62 16.09 -10.79
N LEU A 376 -8.55 17.03 -9.83
CA LEU A 376 -7.77 18.27 -9.97
C LEU A 376 -6.25 18.00 -10.02
N ASP A 377 -5.79 16.93 -9.36
CA ASP A 377 -4.38 16.55 -9.32
C ASP A 377 -3.92 15.76 -10.54
N GLN A 378 -4.83 15.39 -11.45
CA GLN A 378 -4.56 14.46 -12.56
C GLN A 378 -3.35 14.90 -13.41
N ARG A 379 -3.29 16.19 -13.77
CA ARG A 379 -2.17 16.72 -14.58
C ARG A 379 -0.84 16.63 -13.85
N ALA A 380 -0.82 16.87 -12.54
CA ALA A 380 0.39 16.79 -11.74
C ALA A 380 0.85 15.33 -11.57
N VAL A 381 -0.09 14.40 -11.37
CA VAL A 381 0.19 12.94 -11.34
C VAL A 381 0.79 12.47 -12.67
N GLU A 382 0.19 12.86 -13.80
CA GLU A 382 0.70 12.52 -15.13
C GLU A 382 2.09 13.12 -15.39
N ALA A 383 2.34 14.35 -14.93
CA ALA A 383 3.66 14.97 -15.03
C ALA A 383 4.73 14.21 -14.25
N VAL A 384 4.42 13.78 -13.02
CA VAL A 384 5.27 12.90 -12.20
C VAL A 384 5.59 11.60 -12.94
N VAL A 385 4.57 10.89 -13.42
CA VAL A 385 4.74 9.62 -14.15
C VAL A 385 5.59 9.82 -15.39
N LYS A 386 5.27 10.82 -16.22
CA LYS A 386 6.00 11.14 -17.45
C LYS A 386 7.48 11.42 -17.18
N SER A 387 7.81 12.10 -16.07
CA SER A 387 9.19 12.41 -15.69
C SER A 387 10.06 11.16 -15.46
N THR A 388 9.44 10.03 -15.13
CA THR A 388 10.14 8.76 -14.81
C THR A 388 10.18 7.77 -15.97
N LYS A 389 9.66 8.14 -17.15
CA LYS A 389 9.57 7.25 -18.31
C LYS A 389 10.93 6.74 -18.78
N ALA A 390 11.97 7.58 -18.73
CA ALA A 390 13.33 7.21 -19.11
C ALA A 390 13.96 6.17 -18.18
N GLU A 391 13.45 6.06 -16.94
CA GLU A 391 13.85 5.08 -15.94
C GLU A 391 12.83 3.92 -15.86
N GLU A 392 12.09 3.69 -16.96
CA GLU A 392 11.07 2.65 -17.09
C GLU A 392 10.01 2.65 -15.97
N TYR A 393 9.68 3.84 -15.46
CA TYR A 393 8.78 4.02 -14.33
C TYR A 393 9.24 3.27 -13.07
N GLY A 394 10.56 3.33 -12.79
CA GLY A 394 11.16 2.77 -11.59
C GLY A 394 10.47 3.23 -10.30
N LEU A 395 10.24 2.31 -9.37
CA LEU A 395 9.50 2.61 -8.13
C LEU A 395 10.18 3.69 -7.27
N ARG A 396 11.51 3.66 -7.17
CA ARG A 396 12.28 4.69 -6.44
C ARG A 396 12.24 6.02 -7.18
N SER A 397 12.29 5.99 -8.51
CA SER A 397 12.15 7.18 -9.37
C SER A 397 10.79 7.85 -9.19
N LEU A 398 9.70 7.06 -9.16
CA LEU A 398 8.35 7.58 -8.91
C LEU A 398 8.24 8.23 -7.53
N LEU A 399 8.78 7.58 -6.49
CA LEU A 399 8.78 8.16 -5.13
C LEU A 399 9.55 9.49 -5.08
N HIS A 400 10.74 9.54 -5.68
CA HIS A 400 11.50 10.79 -5.80
C HIS A 400 10.71 11.86 -6.57
N ALA A 401 10.11 11.50 -7.70
CA ALA A 401 9.35 12.44 -8.52
C ALA A 401 8.12 12.99 -7.76
N VAL A 402 7.43 12.16 -6.97
CA VAL A 402 6.37 12.62 -6.06
C VAL A 402 6.92 13.63 -5.06
N ILE A 403 8.00 13.31 -4.36
CA ILE A 403 8.60 14.19 -3.33
C ILE A 403 9.07 15.53 -3.91
N GLN A 404 9.56 15.54 -5.15
CA GLN A 404 10.02 16.74 -5.84
C GLN A 404 8.88 17.60 -6.42
N SER A 405 7.69 17.02 -6.57
CA SER A 405 6.55 17.68 -7.21
C SER A 405 5.86 18.69 -6.31
N GLU A 406 5.05 19.55 -6.92
CA GLU A 406 4.18 20.48 -6.20
C GLU A 406 3.17 19.77 -5.30
N LEU A 407 2.71 18.56 -5.67
CA LEU A 407 1.81 17.74 -4.85
C LEU A 407 2.38 17.48 -3.45
N PHE A 408 3.70 17.31 -3.34
CA PHE A 408 4.37 17.08 -2.08
C PHE A 408 4.89 18.34 -1.42
N ARG A 409 5.25 19.36 -2.20
CA ARG A 409 5.90 20.59 -1.70
C ARG A 409 4.92 21.71 -1.38
N MET A 410 3.63 21.50 -1.64
CA MET A 410 2.57 22.46 -1.38
C MET A 410 1.44 21.87 -0.51
N LYS A 411 0.63 22.74 0.10
CA LYS A 411 -0.58 22.39 0.85
C LYS A 411 -1.81 23.13 0.35
#